data_AF-A0A820JB09-F1
#
_entry.id   AF-A0A820JB09-F1
#
_cell.length_a   1.000
_cell.length_b   1.000
_cell.length_c   1.000
_cell.angle_alpha   90.00
_cell.angle_beta   90.00
_cell.angle_gamma   90.00
#
_symmetry.space_group_name_H-M   'P 1'
#
loop_
_entity.id
_entity.type
_entity.pdbx_description
1 polymer ?
#
loop_
_entity_poly.entity_id
_entity_poly.type
_entity_poly.pdbx_seq_one_letter_code
_entity_poly.pdbx_strand_id
1 'polypeptide(L)'
;MDVLTRPQKYGTHNCSCGIQSNCTNLAEFPFPALEEPFIQHLPGFLHGCMMLDSLLQSTLTCLYNETCLGFMQASIYYSKPLPVKVLTYSSLTMPNTTIETLLNQMFISQWFENTSFDLYFKQCAPQSCEYSYVLEYNSLYVVTTLIALFGGLTSGLHFLVKILAIIIYKVIDWRRKKSQIVPNLTLSNIIVNIEDNEETSG
;
A
#
# COMPACT_ATOMS: atom_id res chain seq x y z
N MET A 1 -11.00 -46.33 9.32
CA MET A 1 -9.60 -46.69 9.63
C MET A 1 -9.12 -45.67 10.63
N ASP A 2 -9.19 -45.99 11.92
CA ASP A 2 -8.71 -45.08 12.97
C ASP A 2 -7.19 -45.21 13.05
N VAL A 3 -6.49 -44.17 12.64
CA VAL A 3 -5.04 -44.08 12.82
C VAL A 3 -4.81 -43.77 14.30
N LEU A 4 -4.41 -44.78 15.06
CA LEU A 4 -4.00 -44.63 16.45
C LEU A 4 -2.66 -43.88 16.47
N THR A 5 -2.69 -42.55 16.50
CA THR A 5 -1.49 -41.74 16.69
C THR A 5 -1.15 -41.69 18.18
N ARG A 6 0.04 -42.17 18.55
CA ARG A 6 0.54 -42.01 19.93
C ARG A 6 1.14 -40.61 20.05
N PRO A 7 0.84 -39.86 21.12
CA PRO A 7 1.42 -38.54 21.33
C PRO A 7 2.93 -38.67 21.55
N GLN A 8 3.68 -37.75 20.94
CA GLN A 8 5.13 -37.65 21.14
C GLN A 8 5.43 -37.31 22.60
N LYS A 9 6.53 -37.85 23.11
CA LYS A 9 6.97 -37.67 24.50
C LYS A 9 8.39 -37.12 24.53
N TYR A 10 8.66 -36.22 25.47
CA TYR A 10 9.95 -35.53 25.63
C TYR A 10 10.42 -35.62 27.10
N GLY A 11 11.74 -35.69 27.29
CA GLY A 11 12.39 -35.61 28.62
C GLY A 11 12.29 -36.85 29.52
N THR A 12 12.99 -36.78 30.67
CA THR A 12 13.13 -37.84 31.70
C THR A 12 11.84 -38.15 32.47
N HIS A 13 10.83 -37.28 32.43
CA HIS A 13 9.58 -37.40 33.20
C HIS A 13 8.36 -37.86 32.40
N ASN A 14 8.53 -38.49 31.23
CA ASN A 14 7.41 -38.92 30.38
C ASN A 14 6.44 -37.77 30.00
N CYS A 15 6.97 -36.56 29.79
CA CYS A 15 6.15 -35.41 29.40
C CYS A 15 5.56 -35.69 28.00
N SER A 16 4.23 -35.67 27.88
CA SER A 16 3.53 -36.07 26.65
C SER A 16 2.79 -34.89 26.02
N CYS A 17 2.98 -34.71 24.71
CA CYS A 17 2.32 -33.65 23.93
C CYS A 17 0.80 -33.79 23.84
N GLY A 18 0.24 -34.94 24.22
CA GLY A 18 -1.21 -35.13 24.31
C GLY A 18 -1.81 -34.56 25.59
N ILE A 19 -0.99 -34.20 26.58
CA ILE A 19 -1.41 -33.74 27.91
C ILE A 19 -0.87 -32.33 28.20
N GLN A 20 0.39 -32.07 27.88
CA GLN A 20 1.08 -30.80 28.15
C GLN A 20 1.74 -30.27 26.88
N SER A 21 1.54 -29.00 26.57
CA SER A 21 2.14 -28.33 25.40
C SER A 21 3.56 -27.82 25.65
N ASN A 22 3.93 -27.62 26.91
CA ASN A 22 5.19 -27.01 27.33
C ASN A 22 6.36 -28.01 27.44
N CYS A 23 6.16 -29.27 27.05
CA CYS A 23 7.24 -30.26 27.10
C CYS A 23 8.34 -29.89 26.10
N THR A 24 9.57 -29.77 26.60
CA THR A 24 10.76 -29.45 25.83
C THR A 24 11.90 -30.44 26.12
N ASN A 25 12.83 -30.56 25.19
CA ASN A 25 14.08 -31.31 25.30
C ASN A 25 15.19 -30.57 24.56
N LEU A 26 16.45 -30.92 24.84
CA LEU A 26 17.61 -30.34 24.17
C LEU A 26 17.61 -30.70 22.69
N ALA A 27 17.85 -29.71 21.83
CA ALA A 27 17.99 -29.95 20.40
C ALA A 27 19.21 -30.82 20.13
N GLU A 28 18.98 -31.92 19.42
CA GLU A 28 19.98 -32.92 19.04
C GLU A 28 20.15 -32.92 17.52
N PHE A 29 21.40 -32.91 17.06
CA PHE A 29 21.70 -33.03 15.63
C PHE A 29 22.43 -34.34 15.34
N PRO A 30 21.90 -35.18 14.42
CA PRO A 30 22.62 -36.34 13.92
C PRO A 30 23.68 -35.90 12.92
N PHE A 31 24.96 -36.17 13.22
CA PHE A 31 26.04 -35.94 12.27
C PHE A 31 26.16 -37.11 11.28
N PRO A 32 26.02 -36.87 9.96
CA PRO A 32 26.13 -37.93 8.95
C PRO A 32 27.59 -38.29 8.59
N ALA A 33 28.57 -37.76 9.32
CA ALA A 33 29.98 -37.80 8.91
C ALA A 33 30.78 -39.01 9.45
N LEU A 34 30.21 -39.86 10.31
CA LEU A 34 30.89 -41.02 10.89
C LEU A 34 29.99 -42.26 10.89
N GLU A 35 30.58 -43.46 10.84
CA GLU A 35 29.90 -44.77 10.84
C GLU A 35 29.01 -44.99 12.09
N GLU A 36 29.21 -44.19 13.14
CA GLU A 36 28.35 -44.10 14.32
C GLU A 36 27.72 -42.70 14.38
N PRO A 37 26.39 -42.58 14.54
CA PRO A 37 25.72 -41.29 14.63
C PRO A 37 26.12 -40.59 15.95
N PHE A 38 27.11 -39.71 15.89
CA PHE A 38 27.42 -38.84 17.01
C PHE A 38 26.30 -37.81 17.17
N ILE A 39 25.51 -37.96 18.24
CA ILE A 39 24.47 -37.01 18.61
C ILE A 39 25.15 -35.88 19.38
N GLN A 40 25.12 -34.68 18.80
CA GLN A 40 25.58 -33.49 19.50
C GLN A 40 24.40 -32.64 19.93
N HIS A 41 24.36 -32.32 21.23
CA HIS A 41 23.38 -31.39 21.77
C HIS A 41 23.76 -29.96 21.40
N LEU A 42 22.77 -29.18 20.95
CA LEU A 42 22.95 -27.79 20.62
C LEU A 42 22.71 -26.93 21.88
N PRO A 43 23.75 -26.35 22.48
CA PRO A 43 23.63 -25.62 23.74
C PRO A 43 22.67 -24.44 23.60
N GLY A 44 21.67 -24.41 24.49
CA GLY A 44 20.68 -23.35 24.54
C GLY A 44 19.47 -23.55 23.63
N PHE A 45 19.52 -24.43 22.63
CA PHE A 45 18.37 -24.70 21.78
C PHE A 45 17.51 -25.83 22.35
N LEU A 46 16.21 -25.59 22.41
CA LEU A 46 15.20 -26.54 22.84
C LEU A 46 14.25 -26.84 21.67
N HIS A 47 13.78 -28.08 21.61
CA HIS A 47 12.65 -28.49 20.79
C HIS A 47 11.60 -29.15 21.67
N GLY A 48 10.34 -29.19 21.23
CA GLY A 48 9.26 -29.61 22.10
C GLY A 48 7.94 -29.79 21.35
N CYS A 49 6.85 -29.91 22.10
CA CYS A 49 5.52 -30.11 21.52
C CYS A 49 5.05 -28.90 20.72
N MET A 50 5.31 -27.69 21.24
CA MET A 50 5.06 -26.43 20.55
C MET A 50 6.38 -25.75 20.20
N MET A 51 6.55 -25.39 18.93
CA MET A 51 7.75 -24.70 18.44
C MET A 51 7.95 -23.36 19.14
N LEU A 52 6.87 -22.61 19.38
CA LEU A 52 6.93 -21.30 20.02
C LEU A 52 7.39 -21.40 21.48
N ASP A 53 6.79 -22.29 22.27
CA ASP A 53 7.17 -22.50 23.68
C ASP A 53 8.63 -22.95 23.79
N SER A 54 9.06 -23.84 22.89
CA SER A 54 10.44 -24.32 22.83
C SER A 54 11.41 -23.19 22.48
N LEU A 55 11.05 -22.34 21.53
CA LEU A 55 11.85 -21.19 21.13
C LEU A 55 11.95 -20.17 22.27
N LEU A 56 10.83 -19.82 22.91
CA LEU A 56 10.78 -18.86 24.02
C LEU A 56 11.65 -19.31 25.20
N GLN A 57 11.63 -20.61 25.52
CA GLN A 57 12.46 -21.21 26.57
C GLN A 57 13.93 -21.40 26.17
N SER A 58 14.24 -21.37 24.87
CA SER A 58 15.62 -21.50 24.38
C SER A 58 16.45 -20.25 24.71
N THR A 59 17.77 -20.41 24.73
CA THR A 59 18.76 -19.35 24.88
C THR A 59 19.59 -19.22 23.60
N LEU A 60 20.21 -18.05 23.41
CA LEU A 60 21.05 -17.76 22.23
C LEU A 60 22.50 -18.25 22.39
N THR A 61 22.79 -19.12 23.36
CA THR A 61 24.15 -19.52 23.75
C THR A 61 24.99 -20.02 22.58
N CYS A 62 24.41 -20.84 21.69
CA CYS A 62 25.09 -21.36 20.50
C CYS A 62 25.61 -20.26 19.55
N LEU A 63 24.91 -19.13 19.45
CA LEU A 63 25.27 -18.04 18.54
C LEU A 63 26.51 -17.25 18.98
N TYR A 64 26.98 -17.47 20.21
CA TYR A 64 28.22 -16.89 20.75
C TYR A 64 29.41 -17.86 20.67
N ASN A 65 29.19 -19.10 20.21
CA ASN A 65 30.21 -20.13 20.14
C ASN A 65 30.47 -20.52 18.68
N GLU A 66 31.69 -20.26 18.19
CA GLU A 66 32.05 -20.51 16.79
C GLU A 66 31.90 -21.98 16.39
N THR A 67 32.24 -22.89 17.29
CA THR A 67 32.12 -24.33 17.05
C THR A 67 30.66 -24.75 16.91
N CYS A 68 29.80 -24.26 17.81
CA CYS A 68 28.36 -24.53 17.75
C CYS A 68 27.70 -23.96 16.50
N LEU A 69 28.02 -22.70 16.18
CA LEU A 69 27.51 -22.01 15.00
C LEU A 69 27.96 -22.71 13.71
N GLY A 70 29.20 -23.20 13.66
CA GLY A 70 29.72 -24.01 12.55
C GLY A 70 28.96 -25.31 12.35
N PHE A 71 28.54 -25.98 13.43
CA PHE A 71 27.71 -27.19 13.36
C PHE A 71 26.31 -26.91 12.78
N MET A 72 25.64 -25.84 13.24
CA MET A 72 24.36 -25.42 12.66
C MET A 72 24.48 -25.09 11.17
N GLN A 73 25.58 -24.46 10.79
CA GLN A 73 25.81 -24.09 9.41
C GLN A 73 26.04 -25.31 8.50
N ALA A 74 26.82 -26.28 8.97
CA ALA A 74 27.09 -27.52 8.25
C ALA A 74 25.81 -28.34 8.02
N SER A 75 24.85 -28.31 8.95
CA SER A 75 23.59 -29.04 8.82
C SER A 75 22.59 -28.36 7.87
N ILE A 76 22.59 -27.03 7.77
CA ILE A 76 21.66 -26.29 6.90
C ILE A 76 22.18 -26.15 5.46
N TYR A 77 23.50 -26.00 5.27
CA TYR A 77 24.11 -25.73 3.97
C TYR A 77 25.19 -26.75 3.61
N TYR A 78 24.78 -27.79 2.87
CA TYR A 78 25.69 -28.84 2.38
C TYR A 78 26.70 -28.36 1.32
N SER A 79 26.51 -27.18 0.70
CA SER A 79 27.24 -26.82 -0.53
C SER A 79 28.00 -25.49 -0.51
N LYS A 80 27.69 -24.55 0.41
CA LYS A 80 28.45 -23.30 0.57
C LYS A 80 28.36 -22.78 2.01
N PRO A 81 29.48 -22.54 2.71
CA PRO A 81 29.43 -21.92 4.02
C PRO A 81 29.01 -20.45 3.88
N LEU A 82 27.85 -20.07 4.44
CA LEU A 82 27.54 -18.67 4.72
C LEU A 82 28.62 -18.02 5.60
N PRO A 83 29.02 -16.76 5.35
CA PRO A 83 29.87 -16.02 6.27
C PRO A 83 29.06 -15.62 7.52
N VAL A 84 28.87 -16.56 8.45
CA VAL A 84 28.25 -16.30 9.75
C VAL A 84 29.34 -15.94 10.76
N LYS A 85 29.16 -14.82 11.45
CA LYS A 85 30.03 -14.38 12.53
C LYS A 85 29.31 -14.58 13.84
N VAL A 86 30.03 -15.05 14.86
CA VAL A 86 29.49 -15.13 16.23
C VAL A 86 29.07 -13.77 16.75
N LEU A 87 28.04 -13.79 17.58
CA LEU A 87 27.55 -12.59 18.26
C LEU A 87 28.59 -12.11 19.29
N THR A 88 28.74 -10.80 19.40
CA THR A 88 29.54 -10.17 20.45
C THR A 88 28.67 -9.94 21.68
N TYR A 89 29.24 -10.12 22.87
CA TYR A 89 28.59 -9.76 24.12
C TYR A 89 28.20 -8.27 24.12
N SER A 90 26.94 -7.98 24.42
CA SER A 90 26.45 -6.62 24.61
C SER A 90 25.59 -6.55 25.87
N SER A 91 25.33 -5.35 26.38
CA SER A 91 24.46 -5.16 27.54
C SER A 91 23.01 -5.64 27.31
N LEU A 92 22.59 -5.75 26.05
CA LEU A 92 21.24 -6.15 25.65
C LEU A 92 21.14 -7.64 25.28
N THR A 93 22.26 -8.33 25.08
CA THR A 93 22.27 -9.72 24.59
C THR A 93 23.27 -10.55 25.41
N MET A 94 22.76 -11.18 26.46
CA MET A 94 23.51 -12.16 27.27
C MET A 94 23.24 -13.57 26.74
N PRO A 95 24.25 -14.47 26.70
CA PRO A 95 24.08 -15.81 26.14
C PRO A 95 23.20 -16.72 26.99
N ASN A 96 23.00 -16.40 28.28
CA ASN A 96 22.26 -17.23 29.25
C ASN A 96 20.83 -16.75 29.51
N THR A 97 20.37 -15.72 28.79
CA THR A 97 18.99 -15.24 28.88
C THR A 97 18.11 -15.98 27.88
N THR A 98 16.90 -16.35 28.29
CA THR A 98 15.92 -16.99 27.40
C THR A 98 15.39 -16.01 26.38
N ILE A 99 15.04 -16.50 25.19
CA ILE A 99 14.48 -15.66 24.13
C ILE A 99 13.21 -14.92 24.62
N GLU A 100 12.41 -15.56 25.48
CA GLU A 100 11.26 -14.91 26.13
C GLU A 100 11.65 -13.64 26.89
N THR A 101 12.71 -13.71 27.70
CA THR A 101 13.17 -12.55 28.49
C THR A 101 13.74 -11.45 27.61
N LEU A 102 14.48 -11.81 26.56
CA LEU A 102 14.93 -10.85 25.55
C LEU A 102 13.75 -10.15 24.84
N LEU A 103 12.76 -10.91 24.40
CA LEU A 103 11.57 -10.36 23.75
C LEU A 103 10.83 -9.41 24.70
N ASN A 104 10.59 -9.83 25.93
CA ASN A 104 9.92 -9.01 26.95
C ASN A 104 10.66 -7.69 27.25
N GLN A 105 11.99 -7.69 27.19
CA GLN A 105 12.80 -6.47 27.35
C GLN A 105 12.74 -5.53 26.13
N MET A 106 12.48 -6.07 24.94
CA MET A 106 12.31 -5.26 23.72
C MET A 106 10.92 -4.62 23.64
N PHE A 107 9.92 -5.18 24.33
CA PHE A 107 8.60 -4.56 24.43
C PHE A 107 8.60 -3.43 25.46
N ILE A 108 8.15 -2.25 25.04
CA ILE A 108 7.88 -1.12 25.95
C ILE A 108 6.62 -1.47 26.76
N SER A 109 6.81 -2.07 27.93
CA SER A 109 5.71 -2.48 28.83
C SER A 109 5.22 -1.35 29.74
N GLN A 110 6.05 -0.32 29.95
CA GLN A 110 5.75 0.80 30.84
C GLN A 110 6.13 2.11 30.16
N TRP A 111 5.12 2.87 29.74
CA TRP A 111 5.31 4.25 29.32
C TRP A 111 5.38 5.12 30.58
N PHE A 112 6.50 5.82 30.78
CA PHE A 112 6.58 6.84 31.83
C PHE A 112 5.72 8.04 31.42
N GLU A 113 4.52 8.17 32.01
CA GLU A 113 3.59 9.29 31.78
C GLU A 113 4.13 10.65 32.25
N ASN A 114 5.29 10.69 32.92
CA ASN A 114 5.89 11.94 33.41
C ASN A 114 6.65 12.73 32.33
N THR A 115 6.49 12.38 31.06
CA THR A 115 7.04 13.16 29.95
C THR A 115 5.99 14.18 29.49
N SER A 116 6.27 15.47 29.74
CA SER A 116 5.44 16.55 29.20
C SER A 116 5.57 16.58 27.68
N PHE A 117 4.58 16.03 26.98
CA PHE A 117 4.52 16.02 25.53
C PHE A 117 4.64 17.44 24.93
N ASP A 118 4.22 18.46 25.67
CA ASP A 118 4.38 19.88 25.27
C ASP A 118 5.84 20.28 25.03
N LEU A 119 6.78 19.83 25.85
CA LEU A 119 8.21 20.16 25.66
C LEU A 119 8.77 19.41 24.46
N TYR A 120 8.38 18.15 24.28
CA TYR A 120 8.79 17.33 23.13
C TYR A 120 8.29 17.93 21.82
N PHE A 121 7.00 18.27 21.73
CA PHE A 121 6.44 18.89 20.52
C PHE A 121 7.01 20.28 20.26
N LYS A 122 7.32 21.07 21.30
CA LYS A 122 8.01 22.36 21.12
C LYS A 122 9.43 22.21 20.58
N GLN A 123 10.16 21.19 21.02
CA GLN A 123 11.53 20.95 20.57
C GLN A 123 11.58 20.31 19.17
N CYS A 124 10.59 19.47 18.84
CA CYS A 124 10.51 18.75 17.58
C CYS A 124 9.57 19.38 16.54
N ALA A 125 9.03 20.57 16.80
CA ALA A 125 8.19 21.28 15.84
C ALA A 125 9.00 21.59 14.57
N PRO A 126 8.58 21.07 13.39
CA PRO A 126 9.26 21.39 12.14
C PRO A 126 9.12 22.88 11.83
N GLN A 127 10.21 23.51 11.36
CA GLN A 127 10.24 24.92 10.97
C GLN A 127 9.30 25.23 9.80
N SER A 128 9.05 24.24 8.95
CA SER A 128 8.17 24.31 7.80
C SER A 128 7.52 22.96 7.56
N CYS A 129 6.19 22.95 7.47
CA CYS A 129 5.46 21.77 7.03
C CYS A 129 5.33 21.82 5.51
N GLU A 130 5.92 20.84 4.83
CA GLU A 130 5.67 20.61 3.41
C GLU A 130 4.76 19.40 3.28
N TYR A 131 3.66 19.56 2.55
CA TYR A 131 2.78 18.45 2.22
C TYR A 131 3.14 17.96 0.82
N SER A 132 3.35 16.67 0.67
CA SER A 132 3.45 16.02 -0.62
C SER A 132 2.13 15.29 -0.89
N TYR A 133 1.48 15.64 -2.00
CA TYR A 133 0.34 14.87 -2.49
C TYR A 133 0.89 13.71 -3.32
N VAL A 134 0.81 12.51 -2.76
CA VAL A 134 1.04 11.30 -3.55
C VAL A 134 -0.26 11.01 -4.31
N LEU A 135 -0.30 11.40 -5.58
CA LEU A 135 -1.40 11.05 -6.47
C LEU A 135 -1.28 9.56 -6.81
N GLU A 136 -2.09 8.74 -6.14
CA GLU A 136 -2.27 7.34 -6.52
C GLU A 136 -3.12 7.29 -7.80
N TYR A 137 -2.45 7.24 -8.96
CA TYR A 137 -3.14 7.14 -10.23
C TYR A 137 -3.69 5.73 -10.41
N ASN A 138 -4.98 5.56 -10.14
CA ASN A 138 -5.70 4.38 -10.59
C ASN A 138 -5.69 4.35 -12.13
N SER A 139 -5.19 3.28 -12.74
CA SER A 139 -5.10 3.14 -14.20
C SER A 139 -6.46 3.34 -14.89
N LEU A 140 -7.55 2.95 -14.22
CA LEU A 140 -8.91 3.17 -14.68
C LEU A 140 -9.25 4.66 -14.78
N TYR A 141 -8.80 5.49 -13.84
CA TYR A 141 -9.08 6.94 -13.82
C TYR A 141 -8.45 7.66 -15.03
N VAL A 142 -7.23 7.26 -15.42
CA VAL A 142 -6.54 7.81 -16.59
C VAL A 142 -7.29 7.45 -17.88
N VAL A 143 -7.69 6.18 -18.02
CA VAL A 143 -8.41 5.70 -19.20
C VAL A 143 -9.78 6.38 -19.34
N THR A 144 -10.55 6.50 -18.24
CA THR A 144 -11.86 7.17 -18.28
C THR A 144 -11.74 8.65 -18.63
N THR A 145 -10.69 9.32 -18.17
CA THR A 145 -10.44 10.74 -18.47
C THR A 145 -10.13 10.94 -19.96
N LEU A 146 -9.32 10.06 -20.56
CA LEU A 146 -9.03 10.11 -21.99
C LEU A 146 -10.28 9.86 -22.84
N ILE A 147 -11.07 8.84 -22.49
CA ILE A 147 -12.33 8.54 -23.19
C ILE A 147 -13.30 9.72 -23.08
N ALA A 148 -13.41 10.35 -21.90
CA ALA A 148 -14.25 11.52 -21.69
C ALA A 148 -13.78 12.73 -22.50
N LEU A 149 -12.47 12.98 -22.60
CA LEU A 149 -11.91 14.08 -23.39
C LEU A 149 -12.19 13.89 -24.88
N PHE A 150 -11.87 12.72 -25.45
CA PHE A 150 -12.10 12.47 -26.87
C PHE A 150 -13.59 12.40 -27.21
N GLY A 151 -14.38 11.69 -26.40
CA GLY A 151 -15.82 11.56 -26.62
C GLY A 151 -16.56 12.88 -26.44
N GLY A 152 -16.22 13.63 -25.39
CA GLY A 152 -16.85 14.92 -25.08
C GLY A 152 -16.52 15.99 -26.11
N LEU A 153 -15.27 16.07 -26.58
CA LEU A 153 -14.84 17.09 -27.53
C LEU A 153 -15.51 16.90 -28.90
N THR A 154 -15.49 15.68 -29.44
CA THR A 154 -16.10 15.40 -30.74
C THR A 154 -17.63 15.52 -30.69
N SER A 155 -18.26 14.95 -29.66
CA SER A 155 -19.72 15.02 -29.51
C SER A 155 -20.19 16.45 -29.23
N GLY A 156 -19.47 17.18 -28.37
CA GLY A 156 -19.75 18.58 -28.03
C GLY A 156 -19.67 19.49 -29.25
N LEU A 157 -18.62 19.34 -30.07
CA LEU A 157 -18.45 20.14 -31.28
C LEU A 157 -19.59 19.91 -32.30
N HIS A 158 -19.98 18.65 -32.52
CA HIS A 158 -21.11 18.33 -33.41
C HIS A 158 -22.42 18.96 -32.93
N PHE A 159 -22.66 18.93 -31.62
CA PHE A 159 -23.86 19.54 -31.02
C PHE A 159 -23.86 21.06 -31.17
N LEU A 160 -22.71 21.70 -30.92
CA LEU A 160 -22.52 23.14 -31.11
C LEU A 160 -22.75 23.56 -32.55
N VAL A 161 -22.19 22.84 -33.53
CA VAL A 161 -22.38 23.14 -34.97
C VAL A 161 -23.86 23.09 -35.36
N LYS A 162 -24.61 22.07 -34.90
CA LYS A 162 -26.05 21.97 -35.18
C LYS A 162 -26.85 23.12 -34.58
N ILE A 163 -26.53 23.52 -33.35
CA ILE A 163 -27.18 24.67 -32.69
C ILE A 163 -26.89 25.95 -33.47
N LEU A 164 -25.62 26.20 -33.82
CA LEU A 164 -25.23 27.38 -34.56
C LEU A 164 -25.91 27.45 -35.93
N ALA A 165 -26.02 26.33 -36.64
CA ALA A 165 -26.73 26.26 -37.92
C ALA A 165 -28.20 26.68 -37.77
N ILE A 166 -28.93 26.15 -36.77
CA ILE A 166 -30.34 26.51 -36.53
C ILE A 166 -30.49 28.00 -36.21
N ILE A 167 -29.58 28.55 -35.38
CA ILE A 167 -29.58 29.98 -35.04
C ILE A 167 -29.39 30.82 -36.31
N ILE A 168 -28.40 30.47 -37.14
CA ILE A 168 -28.13 31.18 -38.41
C ILE A 168 -29.36 31.14 -39.33
N TYR A 169 -29.98 29.97 -39.52
CA TYR A 169 -31.19 29.85 -40.33
C TYR A 169 -32.34 30.70 -39.80
N LYS A 170 -32.56 30.72 -38.48
CA LYS A 170 -33.58 31.58 -37.85
C LYS A 170 -33.28 33.07 -38.05
N VAL A 171 -32.03 33.49 -37.92
CA VAL A 171 -31.63 34.89 -38.12
C VAL A 171 -31.84 35.32 -39.56
N ILE A 172 -31.48 34.48 -40.54
CA ILE A 172 -31.69 34.77 -41.97
C ILE A 172 -33.18 34.86 -42.29
N ASP A 173 -34.01 33.95 -41.78
CA ASP A 173 -35.47 34.00 -41.96
C ASP A 173 -36.09 35.25 -41.33
N TRP A 174 -35.68 35.60 -40.11
CA TRP A 174 -36.13 36.82 -39.43
C TRP A 174 -35.74 38.09 -40.20
N ARG A 175 -34.53 38.17 -40.75
CA ARG A 175 -34.10 39.30 -41.61
C ARG A 175 -34.90 39.38 -42.91
N ARG A 176 -35.21 38.24 -43.55
CA ARG A 176 -36.04 38.20 -44.77
C ARG A 176 -37.46 38.72 -44.51
N LYS A 177 -38.08 38.33 -43.40
CA LYS A 177 -39.40 38.84 -42.99
C LYS A 177 -39.40 40.33 -42.70
N LYS A 178 -38.32 40.87 -42.14
CA LYS A 178 -38.17 42.32 -41.88
C LYS A 178 -37.99 43.15 -43.16
N SER A 179 -37.36 42.58 -44.20
CA SER A 179 -37.13 43.28 -45.48
C SER A 179 -38.37 43.43 -46.37
N GLN A 180 -39.45 42.68 -46.13
CA GLN A 180 -40.73 42.85 -46.86
C GLN A 180 -41.61 43.98 -46.26
N ILE A 181 -41.24 44.57 -45.12
CA ILE A 181 -41.97 45.68 -44.45
C ILE A 181 -41.30 47.02 -44.79
N VAL A 182 -40.86 47.19 -46.04
CA VAL A 182 -40.53 48.51 -46.61
C VAL A 182 -41.42 48.66 -47.84
N PRO A 183 -42.43 49.55 -47.83
CA PRO A 183 -43.37 49.65 -48.93
C PRO A 183 -42.61 50.09 -50.19
N ASN A 184 -42.78 49.33 -51.27
CA ASN A 184 -42.44 49.75 -52.63
C ASN A 184 -43.18 51.07 -52.90
N LEU A 185 -42.47 52.20 -52.91
CA LEU A 185 -43.01 53.43 -53.48
C LEU A 185 -43.17 53.22 -55.00
N THR A 186 -44.39 52.89 -55.41
CA THR A 186 -44.76 52.86 -56.82
C THR A 186 -44.78 54.28 -57.38
N LEU A 187 -44.21 54.42 -58.57
CA LEU A 187 -44.13 55.62 -59.41
C LEU A 187 -45.51 56.15 -59.88
N SER A 188 -46.60 55.76 -59.20
CA SER A 188 -47.98 56.20 -59.45
C SER A 188 -48.33 57.48 -58.68
N ASN A 189 -47.62 57.78 -57.59
CA ASN A 189 -47.97 58.89 -56.69
C ASN A 189 -47.28 60.22 -57.05
N ILE A 190 -46.40 60.22 -58.05
CA ILE A 190 -45.72 61.44 -58.53
C ILE A 190 -46.55 62.15 -59.61
N ILE A 191 -47.32 61.41 -60.43
CA ILE A 191 -48.09 62.01 -61.53
C ILE A 191 -49.31 62.78 -61.00
N VAL A 192 -49.97 62.29 -59.95
CA VAL A 192 -51.13 63.00 -59.34
C VAL A 192 -50.71 64.36 -58.75
N ASN A 193 -49.51 64.48 -58.17
CA ASN A 193 -49.06 65.72 -57.56
C ASN A 193 -48.53 66.77 -58.55
N ILE A 194 -48.40 66.46 -59.84
CA ILE A 194 -48.01 67.45 -60.85
C ILE A 194 -49.24 68.10 -61.47
N GLU A 195 -50.34 67.35 -61.68
CA GLU A 195 -51.59 67.89 -62.23
C GLU A 195 -52.25 68.91 -61.28
N ASP A 196 -52.17 68.71 -59.96
CA ASP A 196 -52.78 69.62 -58.96
C ASP A 196 -52.02 70.94 -58.76
N ASN A 197 -50.80 71.09 -59.30
CA ASN A 197 -49.97 72.29 -59.11
C ASN A 197 -49.97 73.25 -60.32
N GLU A 198 -50.66 72.92 -61.41
CA GLU A 198 -50.72 73.77 -62.62
C GLU A 198 -52.00 74.64 -62.71
N GLU A 199 -53.01 74.44 -61.85
CA GLU A 199 -54.27 75.22 -61.86
C GLU A 199 -54.31 76.47 -60.93
N THR A 200 -53.27 76.77 -60.14
CA THR A 200 -53.24 77.97 -59.27
C THR A 200 -52.20 79.02 -59.66
N SER A 201 -52.00 79.23 -60.96
CA SER A 201 -51.33 80.43 -61.50
C SER A 201 -52.20 81.08 -62.58
N GLY A 202 -53.25 81.77 -62.14
CA GLY A 202 -54.10 82.65 -62.95
C GLY A 202 -54.56 83.86 -62.15
#